data_AF-A0A9D6QYF2-F1
#
_entry.id   AF-A0A9D6QYF2-F1
#
_cell.length_a   1.000
_cell.length_b   1.000
_cell.length_c   1.000
_cell.angle_alpha   90.00
_cell.angle_beta   90.00
_cell.angle_gamma   90.00
#
_symmetry.space_group_name_H-M   'P 1'
#
loop_
_entity.id
_entity.type
_entity.pdbx_description
1 polymer ?
#
loop_
_entity_poly.entity_id
_entity_poly.type
_entity_poly.pdbx_seq_one_letter_code
_entity_poly.pdbx_strand_id
1 'polypeptide(L)' 'MAQEKIQTRLDPQDELQIRLLLRVSPVRRMQTLLEMQEFWLNAIRARLRRLHPELSDYELTLLMFKRIEQYG' A
#
# COMPACT_ATOMS: atom_id res chain seq x y z
N MET A 1 -20.26 23.27 14.50
CA MET A 1 -18.94 22.61 14.48
C MET A 1 -19.02 21.40 15.39
N ALA A 2 -19.37 20.23 14.84
CA ALA A 2 -19.51 19.01 15.62
C ALA A 2 -18.14 18.36 15.78
N GLN A 3 -17.65 18.32 17.01
CA GLN A 3 -16.39 17.69 17.36
C GLN A 3 -16.62 16.17 17.32
N GLU A 4 -16.11 15.51 16.28
CA GLU A 4 -16.09 14.05 16.21
C GLU A 4 -15.36 13.52 17.44
N LYS A 5 -16.11 12.93 18.38
CA LYS A 5 -15.52 12.12 19.44
C LYS A 5 -14.84 10.94 18.76
N ILE A 6 -13.52 11.01 18.60
CA ILE A 6 -12.70 9.86 18.23
C ILE A 6 -13.07 8.74 19.22
N GLN A 7 -13.77 7.72 18.73
CA GLN A 7 -14.05 6.54 19.55
C GLN A 7 -12.70 5.90 19.86
N THR A 8 -12.29 5.99 21.12
CA THR A 8 -10.95 5.59 21.62
C THR A 8 -10.82 4.08 21.83
N ARG A 9 -11.80 3.27 21.44
CA ARG A 9 -11.81 1.83 21.68
C ARG A 9 -11.58 1.08 20.36
N LEU A 10 -10.46 0.37 20.29
CA LEU A 10 -10.17 -0.59 19.23
C LEU A 10 -11.21 -1.72 19.25
N ASP A 11 -11.63 -2.19 18.08
CA ASP A 11 -12.41 -3.41 17.99
C ASP A 11 -11.58 -4.60 18.51
N PRO A 12 -12.17 -5.64 19.11
CA PRO A 12 -11.42 -6.83 19.52
C PRO A 12 -10.57 -7.45 18.40
N GLN A 13 -10.99 -7.33 17.14
CA GLN A 13 -10.23 -7.78 15.98
C GLN A 13 -8.99 -6.92 15.74
N ASP A 14 -9.11 -5.59 15.83
CA ASP A 14 -7.98 -4.66 15.71
C ASP A 14 -6.94 -4.95 16.82
N GLU A 15 -7.42 -5.15 18.04
CA GLU A 15 -6.55 -5.44 19.19
C GLU A 15 -5.82 -6.79 19.02
N LEU A 16 -6.51 -7.81 18.51
CA LEU A 16 -5.90 -9.09 18.17
C LEU A 16 -4.86 -8.93 17.06
N GLN A 17 -5.18 -8.20 15.98
CA GLN A 17 -4.28 -7.96 14.87
C GLN A 17 -3.00 -7.24 15.32
N ILE A 18 -3.13 -6.18 16.12
CA ILE A 18 -1.99 -5.46 16.69
C ILE A 18 -1.12 -6.40 17.53
N ARG A 19 -1.73 -7.21 18.42
CA ARG A 19 -0.99 -8.18 19.24
C ARG A 19 -0.23 -9.19 18.38
N LEU A 20 -0.83 -9.69 17.31
CA LEU A 20 -0.19 -10.62 16.38
C LEU A 20 0.97 -9.94 15.62
N LEU A 21 0.78 -8.71 15.14
CA LEU A 21 1.83 -7.94 14.47
C LEU A 21 3.01 -7.64 15.41
N LEU A 22 2.75 -7.35 16.68
CA LEU A 22 3.81 -7.08 17.66
C LEU A 22 4.66 -8.32 17.99
N ARG A 23 4.14 -9.54 17.77
CA ARG A 23 4.91 -10.80 17.89
C ARG A 23 5.91 -11.01 16.75
N VAL A 24 5.72 -10.31 15.63
CA VAL A 24 6.67 -10.33 14.49
C VAL A 24 7.79 -9.33 14.77
N SER A 25 9.04 -9.69 14.48
CA SER A 25 10.16 -8.76 14.69
C SER A 25 10.00 -7.49 13.83
N PRO A 26 10.47 -6.31 14.28
CA PRO A 26 10.39 -5.09 13.49
C PRO A 26 11.00 -5.22 12.08
N VAL A 27 12.15 -5.91 11.99
CA VAL A 27 12.82 -6.19 10.71
C VAL A 27 11.92 -7.01 9.79
N ARG A 28 11.27 -8.07 10.31
CA ARG A 28 10.41 -8.91 9.49
C ARG A 28 9.15 -8.17 9.04
N ARG A 29 8.57 -7.31 9.89
CA ARG A 29 7.45 -6.44 9.48
C ARG A 29 7.85 -5.53 8.32
N MET A 30 9.02 -4.90 8.40
CA MET A 30 9.50 -4.00 7.34
C MET A 30 9.78 -4.76 6.04
N GLN A 31 10.41 -5.94 6.11
CA GLN A 31 10.62 -6.81 4.96
C GLN A 31 9.28 -7.16 4.28
N THR A 32 8.29 -7.59 5.06
CA THR A 32 6.96 -7.91 4.52
C THR A 32 6.29 -6.69 3.88
N LEU A 33 6.43 -5.49 4.45
CA LEU A 33 5.89 -4.28 3.82
C LEU A 33 6.58 -3.98 2.47
N LEU A 34 7.90 -4.14 2.38
CA LEU A 34 8.65 -3.95 1.14
C LEU A 34 8.30 -5.00 0.08
N GLU A 35 8.19 -6.28 0.48
CA GLU A 35 7.75 -7.38 -0.39
C GLU A 35 6.34 -7.11 -0.96
N MET A 36 5.40 -6.63 -0.12
CA MET A 36 4.06 -6.26 -0.55
C MET A 36 4.06 -5.04 -1.47
N GLN A 37 4.89 -4.04 -1.19
CA GLN A 37 5.04 -2.86 -2.05
C GLN A 37 5.55 -3.25 -3.44
N GLU A 38 6.58 -4.09 -3.51
CA GLU A 38 7.12 -4.59 -4.77
C GLU A 38 6.06 -5.35 -5.57
N PHE A 39 5.34 -6.26 -4.92
CA PHE A 39 4.26 -7.02 -5.56
C PHE A 39 3.20 -6.10 -6.18
N TRP A 40 2.75 -5.09 -5.41
CA TRP A 40 1.71 -4.17 -5.85
C TRP A 40 2.18 -3.28 -7.01
N LEU A 41 3.39 -2.73 -6.93
CA LEU A 41 3.98 -1.93 -8.00
C LEU A 41 4.16 -2.74 -9.29
N ASN A 42 4.60 -3.99 -9.18
CA ASN A 42 4.74 -4.89 -10.33
C ASN A 42 3.38 -5.20 -10.99
N ALA A 43 2.34 -5.42 -10.19
CA ALA A 43 0.99 -5.64 -10.71
C ALA A 43 0.47 -4.42 -11.48
N ILE A 44 0.69 -3.21 -10.97
CA ILE A 44 0.29 -1.96 -11.65
C ILE A 44 1.10 -1.76 -12.92
N ARG A 45 2.43 -1.88 -12.85
CA ARG A 45 3.31 -1.73 -14.01
C ARG A 45 2.92 -2.69 -15.13
N ALA A 46 2.67 -3.97 -14.80
CA ALA A 46 2.21 -4.96 -15.78
C ALA A 46 0.86 -4.59 -16.41
N ARG A 47 -0.08 -4.07 -15.61
CA ARG A 47 -1.36 -3.57 -16.12
C ARG A 47 -1.18 -2.36 -17.04
N LEU A 48 -0.36 -1.39 -16.66
CA LEU A 48 -0.09 -0.20 -17.46
C LEU A 48 0.58 -0.56 -18.78
N ARG A 49 1.57 -1.47 -18.76
CA ARG A 49 2.26 -1.94 -19.96
C ARG A 49 1.30 -2.58 -20.98
N ARG A 50 0.29 -3.31 -20.50
CA ARG A 50 -0.75 -3.89 -21.37
C ARG A 50 -1.67 -2.84 -22.00
N LEU A 51 -1.94 -1.74 -21.30
CA LEU A 51 -2.82 -0.66 -21.77
C LEU A 51 -2.10 0.35 -22.65
N HIS A 52 -0.79 0.51 -22.45
CA HIS A 52 0.05 1.50 -23.10
C HIS A 52 1.36 0.85 -23.61
N PRO A 53 1.28 -0.10 -24.56
CA PRO A 53 2.47 -0.80 -25.08
C PRO A 53 3.43 0.12 -25.84
N GLU A 54 2.98 1.29 -26.27
CA GLU A 54 3.76 2.32 -26.94
C GLU A 54 4.70 3.09 -26.01
N LEU A 55 4.37 3.16 -24.72
CA LEU A 55 5.14 3.95 -23.75
C LEU A 55 6.43 3.24 -23.34
N SER A 56 7.50 4.02 -23.19
CA SER A 56 8.75 3.56 -22.58
C SER A 56 8.60 3.25 -21.09
N ASP A 57 9.55 2.51 -20.52
CA ASP A 57 9.54 2.18 -19.09
C ASP A 57 9.57 3.42 -18.18
N TYR A 58 10.24 4.48 -18.64
CA TYR A 58 10.27 5.76 -17.94
C TYR A 58 8.89 6.43 -17.94
N GLU A 59 8.23 6.52 -19.10
CA GLU A 59 6.90 7.11 -19.22
C GLU A 59 5.84 6.30 -18.45
N LEU A 60 5.94 4.97 -18.46
CA LEU A 60 5.10 4.10 -17.65
C LEU A 60 5.30 4.34 -16.15
N THR A 61 6.54 4.57 -15.72
CA THR A 61 6.86 4.88 -14.32
C THR A 61 6.30 6.23 -13.91
N LEU A 62 6.41 7.26 -14.74
CA LEU A 62 5.80 8.57 -14.50
C LEU A 62 4.26 8.47 -14.42
N LEU A 63 3.65 7.75 -15.36
CA LEU A 63 2.20 7.52 -15.36
C LEU A 63 1.74 6.77 -14.10
N MET A 64 2.53 5.79 -13.65
CA MET A 64 2.27 5.04 -12.42
C MET A 64 2.27 5.97 -11.21
N PHE A 65 3.31 6.80 -11.03
CA PHE A 65 3.37 7.76 -9.93
C PHE A 65 2.22 8.77 -9.95
N LYS A 66 1.89 9.30 -11.14
CA LYS A 66 0.74 10.20 -11.30
C LYS A 66 -0.59 9.55 -10.88
N ARG A 67 -0.79 8.27 -11.18
CA ARG A 67 -2.01 7.54 -10.75
C ARG A 67 -2.01 7.25 -9.26
N ILE A 68 -0.86 6.94 -8.67
CA ILE A 68 -0.74 6.75 -7.22
C ILE A 68 -1.09 8.06 -6.51
N GLU A 69 -0.61 9.21 -6.99
CA GLU A 69 -0.98 10.52 -6.41
C GLU A 69 -2.48 10.84 -6.53
N GLN A 70 -3.14 10.36 -7.59
CA GLN A 70 -4.56 10.63 -7.83
C GLN A 70 -5.53 9.71 -7.07
N TYR A 71 -5.10 8.48 -6.74
CA TYR A 71 -5.99 7.43 -6.22
C TYR A 71 -5.46 6.68 -5.00
N GLY A 72 -4.22 6.93 -4.57
CA GLY A 72 -3.59 6.35 -3.38
C GLY A 72 -3.71 7.24 -2.17
#